data_AF-A0A9D9CUB5-F1
#
_entry.id   AF-A0A9D9CUB5-F1
#
_cell.length_a   1.000
_cell.length_b   1.000
_cell.length_c   1.000
_cell.angle_alpha   90.00
_cell.angle_beta   90.00
_cell.angle_gamma   90.00
#
_symmetry.space_group_name_H-M   'P 1'
#
loop_
_entity.id
_entity.type
_entity.pdbx_description
1 polymer ?
#
loop_
_entity_poly.entity_id
_entity_poly.type
_entity_poly.pdbx_seq_one_letter_code
_entity_poly.pdbx_strand_id
1 'polypeptide(L)'
;MEKGPVSKFITHHYRHFNSAALIDAAKAYEDLLNKGGKMFLAMAGAMSTAELGLSLAEMIRQDKIAFVCCSANNLEEDIMNLVAHSHYYRVPGYRDLTPKQEQELLDNHYNRVTDTCIPEEEAFRRLEKHLVEVWDKAKAEGKRYLPYEFIYQMIRS
;
A
#
# COMPACT_ATOMS: atom_id res chain seq x y z
N MET A 1 23.88 14.96 -5.68
CA MET A 1 24.00 13.78 -4.80
C MET A 1 24.71 12.67 -5.54
N GLU A 2 25.62 11.96 -4.87
CA GLU A 2 26.22 10.75 -5.43
C GLU A 2 25.15 9.65 -5.58
N LYS A 3 25.17 8.92 -6.70
CA LYS A 3 24.22 7.83 -6.96
C LYS A 3 24.57 6.60 -6.11
N GLY A 4 23.54 5.98 -5.52
CA GLY A 4 23.69 4.79 -4.68
C GLY A 4 24.01 3.50 -5.46
N PRO A 5 24.26 2.38 -4.73
CA PRO A 5 24.66 1.10 -5.34
C PRO A 5 23.63 0.56 -6.33
N VAL A 6 22.33 0.70 -6.04
CA VAL A 6 21.25 0.28 -6.96
C VAL A 6 21.29 1.06 -8.27
N SER A 7 21.45 2.38 -8.20
CA SER A 7 21.58 3.23 -9.39
C SER A 7 22.82 2.85 -10.22
N LYS A 8 23.96 2.60 -9.56
CA LYS A 8 25.20 2.15 -10.22
C LYS A 8 25.00 0.78 -10.90
N PHE A 9 24.31 -0.15 -10.24
CA PHE A 9 23.98 -1.47 -10.80
C PHE A 9 23.10 -1.36 -12.05
N ILE A 10 21.95 -0.68 -11.97
CA ILE A 10 21.03 -0.61 -13.11
C ILE A 10 21.67 0.12 -14.29
N THR A 11 22.41 1.21 -14.04
CA THR A 11 23.09 1.96 -15.11
C THR A 11 24.19 1.15 -15.79
N HIS A 12 24.88 0.29 -15.05
CA HIS A 12 25.89 -0.60 -15.62
C HIS A 12 25.27 -1.72 -16.45
N HIS A 13 24.23 -2.40 -15.93
CA HIS A 13 23.73 -3.66 -16.51
C HIS A 13 22.52 -3.50 -17.46
N TYR A 14 21.61 -2.56 -17.24
CA TYR A 14 20.30 -2.54 -17.89
C TYR A 14 20.28 -1.65 -19.15
N ARG A 15 21.15 -1.91 -20.11
CA ARG A 15 21.41 -0.98 -21.24
C ARG A 15 20.51 -1.16 -22.45
N HIS A 16 19.82 -2.30 -22.57
CA HIS A 16 19.12 -2.67 -23.81
C HIS A 16 17.74 -3.28 -23.54
N PHE A 17 16.87 -3.25 -24.56
CA PHE A 17 15.51 -3.80 -24.52
C PHE A 17 14.69 -3.23 -23.36
N ASN A 18 13.76 -4.03 -22.82
CA ASN A 18 12.88 -3.62 -21.73
C ASN A 18 13.63 -3.25 -20.44
N SER A 19 14.87 -3.72 -20.26
CA SER A 19 15.68 -3.34 -19.08
C SER A 19 16.05 -1.86 -19.09
N ALA A 20 16.31 -1.28 -20.28
CA ALA A 20 16.66 0.14 -20.43
C ALA A 20 15.52 1.08 -20.02
N ALA A 21 14.26 0.64 -20.18
CA ALA A 21 13.08 1.43 -19.82
C ALA A 21 13.09 1.83 -18.33
N LEU A 22 13.67 1.01 -17.44
CA LEU A 22 13.81 1.36 -16.03
C LEU A 22 14.76 2.54 -15.81
N ILE A 23 15.88 2.58 -16.53
CA ILE A 23 16.84 3.69 -16.45
C ILE A 23 16.20 4.97 -17.00
N ASP A 24 15.53 4.86 -18.14
CA ASP A 24 14.91 6.00 -18.80
C ASP A 24 13.79 6.59 -17.95
N ALA A 25 12.96 5.74 -17.33
CA ALA A 25 11.93 6.16 -16.37
C ALA A 25 12.54 6.86 -15.14
N ALA A 26 13.62 6.32 -14.58
CA ALA A 26 14.30 6.92 -13.43
C ALA A 26 14.88 8.30 -13.77
N LYS A 27 15.54 8.44 -14.92
CA LYS A 27 16.08 9.73 -15.39
C LYS A 27 14.96 10.74 -15.68
N ALA A 28 13.90 10.32 -16.36
CA ALA A 28 12.76 11.19 -16.66
C ALA A 28 12.08 11.70 -15.39
N TYR A 29 11.97 10.85 -14.36
CA TYR A 29 11.44 11.26 -13.07
C TYR A 29 12.35 12.26 -12.36
N GLU A 30 13.67 12.03 -12.35
CA GLU A 30 14.63 13.01 -11.80
C GLU A 30 14.56 14.34 -12.54
N ASP A 31 14.48 14.33 -13.87
CA ASP A 31 14.35 15.53 -14.68
C ASP A 31 13.05 16.30 -14.40
N LEU A 32 11.93 15.59 -14.18
CA LEU A 32 10.67 16.21 -13.77
C LEU A 32 10.86 16.97 -12.46
N LEU A 33 11.45 16.33 -11.45
CA LEU A 33 11.67 16.93 -10.13
C LEU A 33 12.64 18.12 -10.20
N ASN A 34 13.75 17.97 -10.94
CA ASN A 34 14.76 19.03 -11.11
C ASN A 34 14.18 20.28 -11.80
N LYS A 35 13.15 20.11 -12.64
CA LYS A 35 12.43 21.22 -13.30
C LYS A 35 11.30 21.80 -12.43
N GLY A 36 11.19 21.38 -11.16
CA GLY A 36 10.14 21.81 -10.25
C GLY A 36 8.76 21.18 -10.54
N GLY A 37 8.71 20.14 -11.37
CA GLY A 37 7.49 19.40 -11.65
C GLY A 37 7.00 18.60 -10.43
N LYS A 38 5.70 18.30 -10.41
CA LYS A 38 5.06 17.53 -9.35
C LYS A 38 4.64 16.15 -9.87
N MET A 39 4.99 15.11 -9.13
CA MET A 39 4.67 13.74 -9.52
C MET A 39 3.30 13.31 -9.01
N PHE A 40 2.48 12.81 -9.92
CA PHE A 40 1.22 12.15 -9.64
C PHE A 40 1.40 10.65 -9.84
N LEU A 41 1.23 9.85 -8.78
CA LEU A 41 1.33 8.40 -8.81
C LEU A 41 -0.05 7.79 -8.96
N ALA A 42 -0.33 7.14 -10.10
CA ALA A 42 -1.45 6.23 -10.25
C ALA A 42 -0.99 4.81 -9.91
N MET A 43 -1.56 4.23 -8.85
CA MET A 43 -1.10 2.97 -8.27
C MET A 43 -2.18 1.89 -8.37
N ALA A 44 -1.76 0.68 -8.78
CA ALA A 44 -2.63 -0.49 -8.82
C ALA A 44 -3.08 -0.93 -7.41
N GLY A 45 -4.07 -1.81 -7.34
CA GLY A 45 -4.47 -2.45 -6.08
C GLY A 45 -3.37 -3.35 -5.51
N ALA A 46 -3.46 -3.64 -4.20
CA ALA A 46 -2.59 -4.57 -3.47
C ALA A 46 -1.10 -4.17 -3.39
N MET A 47 -0.75 -2.94 -3.76
CA MET A 47 0.62 -2.44 -3.64
C MET A 47 0.99 -2.12 -2.19
N SER A 48 0.01 -1.77 -1.35
CA SER A 48 0.18 -1.69 0.12
C SER A 48 0.47 -3.05 0.74
N THR A 49 -0.24 -4.10 0.31
CA THR A 49 0.01 -5.50 0.73
C THR A 49 1.40 -5.96 0.34
N ALA A 50 1.89 -5.52 -0.83
CA ALA A 50 3.26 -5.73 -1.28
C ALA A 50 4.29 -4.81 -0.58
N GLU A 51 3.87 -4.05 0.42
CA GLU A 51 4.69 -3.18 1.28
C GLU A 51 5.41 -2.04 0.54
N LEU A 52 4.87 -1.60 -0.61
CA LEU A 52 5.40 -0.45 -1.34
C LEU A 52 5.37 0.82 -0.47
N GLY A 53 4.45 0.88 0.50
CA GLY A 53 4.30 1.95 1.50
C GLY A 53 5.62 2.30 2.20
N LEU A 54 6.51 1.33 2.45
CA LEU A 54 7.80 1.57 3.10
C LEU A 54 8.69 2.55 2.32
N SER A 55 8.79 2.35 1.01
CA SER A 55 9.57 3.24 0.13
C SER A 55 8.77 4.48 -0.26
N LEU A 56 7.47 4.32 -0.51
CA LEU A 56 6.60 5.40 -0.95
C LEU A 56 6.43 6.48 0.14
N ALA A 57 6.30 6.08 1.41
CA ALA A 57 6.17 7.02 2.52
C ALA A 57 7.40 7.94 2.63
N GLU A 58 8.60 7.41 2.42
CA GLU A 58 9.81 8.22 2.41
C GLU A 58 9.86 9.19 1.22
N MET A 59 9.44 8.72 0.04
CA MET A 59 9.33 9.56 -1.15
C MET A 59 8.32 10.71 -0.97
N ILE A 60 7.20 10.45 -0.29
CA ILE A 60 6.20 11.47 0.06
C ILE A 60 6.80 12.49 1.04
N ARG A 61 7.47 12.04 2.12
CA ARG A 61 8.10 12.93 3.11
C ARG A 61 9.16 13.85 2.49
N GLN A 62 9.83 13.39 1.44
CA GLN A 62 10.81 14.18 0.68
C GLN A 62 10.20 15.04 -0.43
N ASP A 63 8.87 15.22 -0.50
CA ASP A 63 8.15 15.99 -1.53
C ASP A 63 8.43 15.50 -2.97
N LYS A 64 8.76 14.22 -3.13
CA LYS A 64 9.01 13.61 -4.45
C LYS A 64 7.74 13.06 -5.08
N ILE A 65 6.72 12.77 -4.28
CA ILE A 65 5.38 12.36 -4.72
C ILE A 65 4.39 13.38 -4.18
N ALA A 66 3.68 14.05 -5.07
CA ALA A 66 2.74 15.12 -4.70
C ALA A 66 1.30 14.60 -4.56
N PHE A 67 0.93 13.63 -5.40
CA PHE A 67 -0.41 13.06 -5.41
C PHE A 67 -0.33 11.55 -5.58
N VAL A 68 -1.22 10.84 -4.89
CA VAL A 68 -1.41 9.39 -5.04
C VAL A 68 -2.87 9.13 -5.36
N CYS A 69 -3.12 8.44 -6.47
CA CYS A 69 -4.41 7.90 -6.84
C CYS A 69 -4.33 6.38 -6.79
N CYS A 70 -5.15 5.78 -5.94
CA CYS A 70 -5.15 4.35 -5.70
C CYS A 70 -6.55 3.88 -5.28
N SER A 71 -6.79 2.57 -5.36
CA SER A 71 -7.98 1.94 -4.79
C SER A 71 -7.97 2.03 -3.26
N ALA A 72 -9.16 1.98 -2.65
CA ALA A 72 -9.35 2.09 -1.20
C ALA A 72 -8.51 1.09 -0.40
N ASN A 73 -8.35 -0.13 -0.92
CA ASN A 73 -7.57 -1.18 -0.26
C ASN A 73 -6.10 -0.79 -0.02
N ASN A 74 -5.52 0.10 -0.83
CA ASN A 74 -4.15 0.56 -0.57
C ASN A 74 -4.04 1.42 0.70
N LEU A 75 -5.10 2.17 1.05
CA LEU A 75 -5.15 2.93 2.29
C LEU A 75 -5.52 2.03 3.47
N GLU A 76 -6.51 1.16 3.28
CA GLU A 76 -7.03 0.28 4.33
C GLU A 76 -6.00 -0.77 4.75
N GLU A 77 -5.40 -1.50 3.80
CA GLU A 77 -4.48 -2.59 4.09
C GLU A 77 -3.13 -2.10 4.63
N ASP A 78 -2.68 -0.89 4.30
CA ASP A 78 -1.46 -0.29 4.88
C ASP A 78 -1.63 -0.05 6.39
N ILE A 79 -2.83 0.38 6.81
CA ILE A 79 -3.17 0.58 8.22
C ILE A 79 -3.39 -0.76 8.92
N MET A 80 -4.04 -1.72 8.24
CA MET A 80 -4.17 -3.09 8.75
C MET A 80 -2.81 -3.73 9.01
N ASN A 81 -1.86 -3.54 8.08
CA ASN A 81 -0.49 -4.02 8.26
C ASN A 81 0.14 -3.34 9.48
N LEU A 82 0.01 -2.02 9.64
CA LEU A 82 0.52 -1.30 10.81
C LEU A 82 0.03 -1.88 12.15
N VAL A 83 -1.26 -2.25 12.27
CA VAL A 83 -1.83 -2.73 13.55
C VAL A 83 -1.67 -4.23 13.76
N ALA A 84 -1.57 -5.02 12.70
CA ALA A 84 -1.63 -6.48 12.77
C ALA A 84 -0.45 -7.20 12.13
N HIS A 85 0.63 -6.50 11.74
CA HIS A 85 1.76 -7.04 10.97
C HIS A 85 2.23 -8.44 11.43
N SER A 86 2.42 -8.63 12.73
CA SER A 86 2.90 -9.89 13.33
C SER A 86 1.93 -11.06 13.24
N HIS A 87 0.68 -10.82 12.84
CA HIS A 87 -0.39 -11.80 12.74
C HIS A 87 -0.70 -12.19 11.28
N TYR A 88 0.00 -11.59 10.31
CA TYR A 88 -0.13 -11.97 8.90
C TYR A 88 0.42 -13.38 8.70
N TYR A 89 -0.31 -14.20 7.96
CA TYR A 89 0.07 -15.57 7.66
C TYR A 89 0.32 -15.76 6.17
N ARG A 90 1.51 -16.24 5.81
CA ARG A 90 1.83 -16.57 4.43
C ARG A 90 1.39 -18.00 4.11
N VAL A 91 0.61 -18.18 3.07
CA VAL A 91 0.08 -19.47 2.62
C VAL A 91 1.07 -20.15 1.67
N PRO A 92 1.74 -21.24 2.07
CA PRO A 92 2.60 -22.00 1.17
C PRO A 92 1.76 -22.68 0.08
N GLY A 93 2.26 -22.71 -1.15
CA GLY A 93 1.57 -23.41 -2.25
C GLY A 93 0.21 -22.82 -2.62
N TYR A 94 -0.04 -21.53 -2.35
CA TYR A 94 -1.32 -20.83 -2.52
C TYR A 94 -1.99 -20.94 -3.91
N ARG A 95 -1.26 -21.39 -4.93
CA ARG A 95 -1.75 -21.58 -6.30
C ARG A 95 -2.45 -22.93 -6.51
N ASP A 96 -2.17 -23.90 -5.64
CA ASP A 96 -2.57 -25.30 -5.81
C ASP A 96 -3.41 -25.81 -4.63
N LEU A 97 -4.10 -24.90 -3.94
CA LEU A 97 -4.97 -25.25 -2.81
C LEU A 97 -6.15 -26.11 -3.28
N THR A 98 -6.42 -27.19 -2.55
CA THR A 98 -7.63 -27.98 -2.74
C THR A 98 -8.85 -27.23 -2.18
N PRO A 99 -10.08 -27.54 -2.63
CA PRO A 99 -11.29 -26.94 -2.06
C PRO A 99 -11.41 -27.10 -0.54
N LYS A 100 -10.89 -28.21 0.01
CA LYS A 100 -10.85 -28.45 1.45
C LYS A 100 -9.91 -27.47 2.17
N GLN A 101 -8.74 -27.19 1.60
CA GLN A 101 -7.80 -26.24 2.18
C GLN A 101 -8.32 -24.80 2.12
N GLU A 102 -9.03 -24.42 1.05
CA GLU A 102 -9.73 -23.13 1.00
C GLU A 102 -10.82 -23.05 2.09
N GLN A 103 -11.56 -24.14 2.33
CA GLN A 103 -12.52 -24.20 3.43
C GLN A 103 -11.85 -24.10 4.80
N GLU A 104 -10.71 -24.75 5.00
CA GLU A 104 -9.93 -24.64 6.25
C GLU A 104 -9.48 -23.20 6.51
N LEU A 105 -9.08 -22.44 5.47
CA LEU A 105 -8.76 -21.02 5.62
C LEU A 105 -9.99 -20.21 6.07
N LEU A 106 -11.15 -20.46 5.45
CA LEU A 106 -12.41 -19.80 5.82
C LEU A 106 -12.81 -20.11 7.26
N ASP A 107 -12.78 -21.39 7.66
CA ASP A 107 -13.17 -21.84 9.00
C ASP A 107 -12.28 -21.25 10.10
N ASN A 108 -11.04 -20.87 9.76
CA ASN A 108 -10.09 -20.23 10.66
C ASN A 108 -10.03 -18.69 10.48
N HIS A 109 -10.98 -18.09 9.75
CA HIS A 109 -11.06 -16.64 9.51
C HIS A 109 -9.80 -16.03 8.86
N TYR A 110 -9.11 -16.81 8.02
CA TYR A 110 -7.95 -16.35 7.26
C TYR A 110 -8.37 -15.79 5.91
N ASN A 111 -8.76 -14.51 5.88
CA ASN A 111 -9.04 -13.78 4.64
C ASN A 111 -7.77 -13.65 3.82
N ARG A 112 -7.71 -14.28 2.63
CA ARG A 112 -6.50 -14.37 1.81
C ARG A 112 -6.52 -13.41 0.62
N VAL A 113 -5.41 -12.71 0.43
CA VAL A 113 -5.01 -12.03 -0.81
C VAL A 113 -3.78 -12.76 -1.36
N THR A 114 -3.96 -13.48 -2.48
CA THR A 114 -2.91 -14.31 -3.09
C THR A 114 -2.20 -15.20 -2.08
N ASP A 115 -0.94 -14.98 -1.72
CA ASP A 115 -0.17 -15.83 -0.82
C ASP A 115 -0.21 -15.37 0.64
N THR A 116 -1.00 -14.35 0.98
CA THR A 116 -0.98 -13.70 2.29
C THR A 116 -2.39 -13.61 2.89
N CYS A 117 -2.54 -14.03 4.14
CA CYS A 117 -3.77 -13.91 4.90
C CYS A 117 -3.73 -12.74 5.88
N ILE A 118 -4.80 -11.95 5.88
CA ILE A 118 -5.02 -10.81 6.77
C ILE A 118 -5.96 -11.28 7.89
N PRO A 119 -5.51 -11.25 9.16
CA PRO A 119 -6.30 -11.73 10.30
C PRO A 119 -7.45 -10.77 10.61
N GLU A 120 -8.70 -11.22 10.51
CA GLU A 120 -9.89 -10.36 10.66
C GLU A 120 -9.93 -9.63 12.00
N GLU A 121 -9.77 -10.35 13.11
CA GLU A 121 -9.86 -9.80 14.46
C GLU A 121 -8.76 -8.78 14.76
N GLU A 122 -7.51 -9.12 14.44
CA GLU A 122 -6.36 -8.28 14.76
C GLU A 122 -6.24 -7.06 13.83
N ALA A 123 -6.77 -7.15 12.60
CA ALA A 123 -6.71 -6.08 11.61
C ALA A 123 -8.04 -5.32 11.49
N PHE A 124 -9.08 -5.96 10.95
CA PHE A 124 -10.34 -5.30 10.61
C PHE A 124 -11.12 -4.89 11.85
N ARG A 125 -11.39 -5.82 12.78
CA ARG A 125 -12.19 -5.54 13.98
C ARG A 125 -11.53 -4.52 14.89
N ARG A 126 -10.19 -4.56 14.95
CA ARG A 126 -9.39 -3.58 15.68
C ARG A 126 -9.58 -2.15 15.16
N LEU A 127 -9.67 -1.97 13.84
CA LEU A 127 -9.88 -0.66 13.22
C LEU A 127 -11.36 -0.26 13.18
N GLU A 128 -12.28 -1.23 13.09
CA GLU A 128 -13.73 -1.02 12.98
C GLU A 128 -14.25 -0.10 14.07
N LYS A 129 -13.87 -0.35 15.33
CA LYS A 129 -14.33 0.48 16.46
C LYS A 129 -14.00 1.96 16.25
N HIS A 130 -12.76 2.27 15.86
CA HIS A 130 -12.32 3.64 15.63
C HIS A 130 -13.06 4.25 14.44
N LEU A 131 -13.25 3.49 13.36
CA LEU A 131 -13.92 3.96 12.16
C LEU A 131 -15.40 4.27 12.41
N VAL A 132 -16.11 3.41 13.16
CA VAL A 132 -17.49 3.62 13.59
C VAL A 132 -17.63 4.88 14.44
N GLU A 133 -16.71 5.13 15.37
CA GLU A 133 -16.71 6.35 16.20
C GLU A 133 -16.64 7.62 15.33
N VAL A 134 -15.80 7.64 14.29
CA VAL A 134 -15.70 8.81 13.39
C VAL A 134 -16.96 8.98 12.54
N TRP A 135 -17.56 7.88 12.07
CA TRP A 135 -18.79 7.91 11.29
C TRP A 135 -19.98 8.39 12.11
N ASP A 136 -20.14 7.89 13.33
CA ASP A 136 -21.21 8.30 14.24
C ASP A 136 -21.09 9.78 14.60
N LYS A 137 -19.87 10.26 14.84
CA LYS A 137 -19.62 11.69 15.04
C LYS A 137 -20.03 12.53 13.82
N ALA A 138 -19.59 12.14 12.62
CA ALA A 138 -19.95 12.85 11.39
C ALA A 138 -21.47 12.86 11.16
N LYS A 139 -22.14 11.75 11.45
CA LYS A 139 -23.60 11.62 11.38
C LYS A 139 -24.30 12.54 12.38
N ALA A 140 -23.88 12.55 13.64
CA ALA A 140 -24.46 13.40 14.68
C ALA A 140 -24.30 14.90 14.36
N GLU A 141 -23.19 15.28 13.72
CA GLU A 141 -22.91 16.65 13.29
C GLU A 141 -23.49 17.01 11.91
N GLY A 142 -24.09 16.05 11.20
CA GLY A 142 -24.63 16.25 9.85
C GLY A 142 -23.57 16.53 8.77
N LYS A 143 -22.30 16.12 9.01
CA LYS A 143 -21.17 16.37 8.11
C LYS A 143 -20.97 15.24 7.11
N ARG A 144 -20.40 15.59 5.95
CA ARG A 144 -20.00 14.65 4.90
C ARG A 144 -18.52 14.84 4.60
N TYR A 145 -17.84 13.73 4.40
CA TYR A 145 -16.41 13.67 4.13
C TYR A 145 -16.14 12.72 2.96
N LEU A 146 -15.03 12.93 2.28
CA LEU A 146 -14.49 11.99 1.30
C LEU A 146 -13.97 10.73 2.03
N PRO A 147 -13.95 9.56 1.36
CA PRO A 147 -13.54 8.30 2.01
C PRO A 147 -12.19 8.37 2.73
N TYR A 148 -11.17 8.98 2.11
CA TYR A 148 -9.84 9.11 2.70
C TYR A 148 -9.80 10.07 3.91
N GLU A 149 -10.75 11.01 4.02
CA GLU A 149 -10.81 11.94 5.15
C GLU A 149 -11.27 11.23 6.42
N PHE A 150 -12.11 10.20 6.31
CA PHE A 150 -12.44 9.35 7.46
C PHE A 150 -11.22 8.57 7.95
N ILE A 151 -10.43 8.02 7.02
CA ILE A 151 -9.18 7.34 7.35
C ILE A 151 -8.21 8.30 8.07
N TYR A 152 -8.06 9.53 7.59
CA TYR A 152 -7.22 10.53 8.25
C TYR A 152 -7.71 10.95 9.63
N GLN A 153 -9.03 11.04 9.82
CA GLN A 153 -9.59 11.32 11.13
C GLN A 153 -9.35 10.16 12.10
N MET A 154 -9.55 8.92 11.66
CA MET A 154 -9.28 7.71 12.44
C MET A 154 -7.80 7.61 12.88
N ILE A 155 -6.85 7.91 11.99
CA ILE A 155 -5.41 7.88 12.34
C ILE A 155 -5.03 8.97 13.35
N ARG A 156 -5.80 10.07 13.41
CA ARG A 156 -5.52 11.24 14.27
C ARG A 156 -6.34 11.26 15.56
N SER A 157 -7.24 10.30 15.78
CA SER A 157 -8.12 10.21 16.96
C SER A 157 -7.42 9.64 18.17
#